data_AF-A0A5D0S7G0-F1
#
_entry.id   AF-A0A5D0S7G0-F1
#
_cell.length_a   1.000
_cell.length_b   1.000
_cell.length_c   1.000
_cell.angle_alpha   90.00
_cell.angle_beta   90.00
_cell.angle_gamma   90.00
#
_symmetry.space_group_name_H-M   'P 1'
#
loop_
_entity.id
_entity.type
_entity.pdbx_description
1 polymer ?
#
loop_
_entity_poly.entity_id
_entity_poly.type
_entity_poly.pdbx_seq_one_letter_code
_entity_poly.pdbx_strand_id
1 'polypeptide(L)'
;MEDLICKAIQRRTRISFMYKGVRCRVEPHLLGYDVKGNLTLSAWQLPGRKDEGLRHFHISEMAGIASGLIKFPGPRPGYNPNDQTIPRVVCRLGLYLVT
;
A
#
# COMPACT_ATOMS: atom_id res chain seq x y z
N MET A 1 6.84 10.80 -2.64
CA MET A 1 6.27 9.46 -2.99
C MET A 1 5.15 9.08 -2.03
N GLU A 2 5.34 9.30 -0.73
CA GLU A 2 4.34 9.12 0.33
C GLU A 2 2.99 9.75 0.00
N ASP A 3 2.94 11.03 -0.35
CA ASP A 3 1.69 11.73 -0.71
C ASP A 3 0.88 11.04 -1.80
N LEU A 4 1.57 10.47 -2.81
CA LEU A 4 0.91 9.75 -3.90
C LEU A 4 0.26 8.47 -3.38
N ILE A 5 0.98 7.73 -2.54
CA ILE A 5 0.48 6.50 -1.91
C ILE A 5 -0.67 6.83 -0.95
N CYS A 6 -0.53 7.86 -0.11
CA CYS A 6 -1.58 8.34 0.78
C CYS A 6 -2.84 8.74 0.01
N LYS A 7 -2.70 9.53 -1.07
CA LYS A 7 -3.81 9.88 -1.96
C LYS A 7 -4.47 8.64 -2.56
N ALA A 8 -3.67 7.64 -2.95
CA ALA A 8 -4.18 6.40 -3.51
C ALA A 8 -4.94 5.55 -2.47
N ILE A 9 -4.45 5.48 -1.24
CA ILE A 9 -5.14 4.85 -0.09
C ILE A 9 -6.47 5.56 0.14
N GLN A 10 -6.46 6.89 0.32
CA GLN A 10 -7.66 7.68 0.60
C GLN A 10 -8.71 7.57 -0.51
N ARG A 11 -8.29 7.61 -1.78
CA ARG A 11 -9.19 7.50 -2.94
C ARG A 11 -9.56 6.06 -3.29
N ARG A 12 -9.00 5.07 -2.57
CA ARG A 12 -9.09 3.65 -2.88
C ARG A 12 -8.74 3.35 -4.33
N THR A 13 -7.65 3.92 -4.85
CA THR A 13 -7.18 3.69 -6.22
C THR A 13 -5.98 2.76 -6.22
N ARG A 14 -5.95 1.84 -7.20
CA ARG A 14 -4.82 0.93 -7.41
C ARG A 14 -3.56 1.69 -7.81
N ILE A 15 -2.42 1.17 -7.40
CA ILE A 15 -1.10 1.65 -7.84
C ILE A 15 -0.33 0.50 -8.47
N SER A 16 0.68 0.85 -9.26
CA SER A 16 1.63 -0.11 -9.80
C SER A 16 3.05 0.43 -9.78
N PHE A 17 4.02 -0.46 -9.57
CA PHE A 17 5.43 -0.12 -9.39
C PHE A 17 6.30 -1.33 -9.71
N MET A 18 7.61 -1.11 -9.86
CA MET A 18 8.61 -2.17 -9.87
C MET A 18 9.10 -2.43 -8.46
N TYR A 19 9.24 -3.71 -8.09
CA TYR A 19 9.79 -4.15 -6.81
C TYR A 19 10.63 -5.40 -7.04
N LYS A 20 11.93 -5.35 -6.71
CA LYS A 20 12.88 -6.45 -6.92
C LYS A 20 12.81 -7.04 -8.35
N GLY A 21 12.76 -6.16 -9.36
CA GLY A 21 12.69 -6.53 -10.77
C GLY A 21 11.32 -7.00 -11.28
N VAL A 22 10.28 -7.03 -10.44
CA VAL A 22 8.94 -7.49 -10.81
C VAL A 22 7.93 -6.34 -10.78
N ARG A 23 7.06 -6.26 -11.80
CA ARG A 23 5.94 -5.33 -11.80
C ARG A 23 4.85 -5.79 -10.83
N CYS A 24 4.59 -4.97 -9.82
CA CYS A 24 3.50 -5.16 -8.86
C CYS A 24 2.31 -4.27 -9.23
N ARG A 25 1.09 -4.80 -9.07
CA ARG A 25 -0.18 -4.07 -9.14
C ARG A 25 -0.91 -4.35 -7.83
N VAL A 26 -1.20 -3.31 -7.07
CA VAL A 26 -1.67 -3.48 -5.69
C VAL A 26 -2.82 -2.55 -5.36
N GLU A 27 -3.60 -2.95 -4.37
CA GLU A 27 -4.58 -2.12 -3.66
C GLU A 27 -3.95 -1.66 -2.35
N PRO A 28 -3.47 -0.41 -2.25
CA PRO A 28 -2.74 0.07 -1.09
C PRO A 28 -3.66 0.29 0.11
N HIS A 29 -3.29 -0.22 1.29
CA HIS A 29 -4.15 -0.15 2.48
C HIS A 29 -3.56 0.67 3.62
N LEU A 30 -2.26 0.51 3.91
CA LEU A 30 -1.60 1.21 5.02
C LEU A 30 -0.15 1.51 4.67
N LEU A 31 0.25 2.75 4.94
CA LEU A 31 1.62 3.23 4.84
C LEU A 31 2.08 3.64 6.24
N GLY A 32 3.25 3.20 6.64
CA GLY A 32 3.86 3.58 7.91
C GLY A 32 5.28 3.06 8.05
N TYR A 33 5.89 3.28 9.20
CA TYR A 33 7.20 2.74 9.51
C TYR A 33 7.05 1.40 10.23
N ASP A 34 7.76 0.38 9.74
CA ASP A 34 7.83 -0.92 10.37
C ASP A 34 8.64 -0.90 11.69
N VAL A 35 8.69 -2.04 12.38
CA VAL A 35 9.46 -2.20 13.63
C VAL A 35 10.97 -1.96 13.49
N LYS A 36 11.49 -1.96 12.25
CA LYS A 36 12.91 -1.69 11.93
C LYS A 36 13.12 -0.24 11.46
N GLY A 37 12.07 0.58 11.42
CA GLY A 37 12.12 1.96 10.95
C GLY A 37 12.12 2.13 9.43
N ASN A 38 11.83 1.08 8.65
CA ASN A 38 11.66 1.20 7.20
C ASN A 38 10.27 1.71 6.89
N LEU A 39 10.17 2.66 5.96
CA LEU A 39 8.88 3.07 5.42
C LEU A 39 8.32 1.93 4.55
N THR A 40 7.16 1.43 4.93
CA THR A 40 6.58 0.19 4.44
C THR A 40 5.12 0.37 4.07
N LEU A 41 4.77 -0.12 2.87
CA LEU A 41 3.41 -0.19 2.35
C LEU A 41 2.85 -1.60 2.59
N SER A 42 1.77 -1.70 3.36
CA SER A 42 0.88 -2.87 3.39
C SER A 42 -0.20 -2.72 2.33
N ALA A 43 -0.22 -3.66 1.37
CA ALA A 43 -1.12 -3.61 0.23
C ALA A 43 -1.54 -5.02 -0.23
N TRP A 44 -2.73 -5.11 -0.82
CA TRP A 44 -3.16 -6.35 -1.46
C TRP A 44 -2.57 -6.46 -2.86
N GLN A 45 -1.71 -7.44 -3.08
CA GLN A 45 -1.17 -7.80 -4.39
C GLN A 45 -2.27 -8.44 -5.23
N LEU A 46 -2.47 -7.92 -6.44
CA LEU A 46 -3.38 -8.50 -7.42
C LEU A 46 -2.69 -9.64 -8.18
N PRO A 47 -3.46 -10.60 -8.74
CA PRO A 47 -2.88 -11.68 -9.51
C PRO A 47 -2.06 -11.19 -10.72
N GLY A 48 -1.03 -11.95 -11.05
CA GLY A 48 -0.06 -11.64 -12.10
C GLY A 48 1.12 -12.60 -12.03
N ARG A 49 2.36 -12.09 -12.02
CA ARG A 49 3.57 -12.90 -11.83
C ARG A 49 3.78 -13.40 -10.39
N LYS A 50 2.98 -12.91 -9.45
CA LYS A 50 3.02 -13.27 -8.03
C LYS A 50 1.62 -13.64 -7.58
N ASP A 51 1.54 -14.51 -6.58
CA ASP A 51 0.28 -14.86 -5.96
C ASP A 51 -0.36 -13.64 -5.32
N GLU A 52 -1.67 -13.58 -5.43
CA GLU A 52 -2.47 -12.55 -4.78
C GLU A 52 -2.41 -12.68 -3.26
N GLY A 53 -2.65 -11.57 -2.58
CA GLY A 53 -2.69 -11.55 -1.12
C GLY A 53 -2.08 -10.30 -0.50
N LEU A 54 -2.25 -10.15 0.81
CA LEU A 54 -1.68 -9.05 1.56
C LEU A 54 -0.15 -9.18 1.64
N ARG A 55 0.57 -8.11 1.32
CA ARG A 55 2.04 -8.08 1.33
C ARG A 55 2.55 -6.74 1.83
N HIS A 56 3.78 -6.75 2.32
CA HIS A 56 4.54 -5.55 2.67
C HIS A 56 5.58 -5.24 1.60
N PHE A 57 5.74 -3.96 1.29
CA PHE A 57 6.70 -3.45 0.32
C PHE A 57 7.45 -2.28 0.94
N HIS A 58 8.77 -2.38 1.04
CA HIS A 58 9.60 -1.25 1.45
C HIS A 58 9.63 -0.19 0.35
N ILE A 59 9.32 1.05 0.70
CA ILE A 59 9.26 2.16 -0.26
C ILE A 59 10.63 2.42 -0.90
N SER A 60 11.73 2.21 -0.18
CA SER A 60 13.10 2.36 -0.68
C SER A 60 13.46 1.40 -1.81
N GLU A 61 12.74 0.28 -1.95
CA GLU A 61 12.96 -0.73 -2.99
C GLU A 61 11.95 -0.61 -4.15
N MET A 62 11.07 0.40 -4.11
CA MET A 62 10.07 0.66 -5.15
C MET A 62 10.62 1.62 -6.21
N ALA A 63 10.32 1.34 -7.48
CA ALA A 63 10.64 2.23 -8.59
C ALA A 63 9.46 2.41 -9.55
N GLY A 64 9.37 3.59 -10.20
CA GLY A 64 8.40 3.84 -11.27
C GLY A 64 6.94 3.69 -10.83
N ILE A 65 6.58 4.30 -9.69
CA ILE A 65 5.21 4.28 -9.18
C ILE A 65 4.26 5.02 -10.14
N ALA A 66 3.13 4.38 -10.43
CA ALA A 66 2.05 4.95 -11.21
C ALA A 66 0.73 4.74 -10.46
N SER A 67 0.01 5.83 -10.22
CA SER A 67 -1.37 5.79 -9.72
C SER A 67 -2.34 5.54 -10.87
N GLY A 68 -3.21 4.55 -10.73
CA GLY A 68 -4.27 4.27 -11.69
C GLY A 68 -5.58 5.00 -11.35
N LEU A 69 -6.52 4.97 -12.28
CA LEU A 69 -7.91 5.41 -12.08
C LEU A 69 -8.82 4.30 -11.54
N ILE A 70 -8.34 3.06 -11.54
CA ILE A 70 -9.11 1.89 -11.13
C ILE A 70 -9.25 1.90 -9.60
N LYS A 71 -10.50 2.01 -9.14
CA LYS A 71 -10.83 1.93 -7.72
C LYS A 71 -10.90 0.49 -7.24
N PHE A 72 -10.71 0.29 -5.94
CA PHE A 72 -11.01 -0.96 -5.24
C PHE A 72 -12.08 -0.73 -4.18
N PRO A 73 -12.93 -1.74 -3.89
CA PRO A 73 -14.17 -1.52 -3.14
C PRO A 73 -13.93 -1.16 -1.67
N GLY A 74 -12.87 -1.68 -1.06
CA GLY A 74 -12.57 -1.45 0.35
C GLY A 74 -11.45 -2.37 0.85
N PRO A 75 -11.32 -2.55 2.17
CA PRO A 75 -10.34 -3.45 2.76
C PRO A 75 -10.43 -4.88 2.21
N ARG A 76 -9.28 -5.56 2.10
CA ARG A 76 -9.21 -6.98 1.74
C ARG A 76 -9.02 -7.88 2.97
N PRO A 77 -9.26 -9.19 2.84
CA PRO A 77 -8.99 -10.14 3.91
C PRO A 77 -7.58 -9.98 4.49
N GLY A 78 -7.48 -10.04 5.82
CA GLY A 78 -6.23 -9.89 6.55
C GLY A 78 -5.76 -8.45 6.78
N TYR A 79 -6.39 -7.43 6.20
CA TYR A 79 -6.06 -6.04 6.54
C TYR A 79 -6.39 -5.74 8.01
N ASN A 80 -5.37 -5.28 8.74
CA ASN A 80 -5.50 -4.79 10.10
C ASN A 80 -5.06 -3.30 10.13
N PRO A 81 -5.94 -2.34 10.47
CA PRO A 81 -5.55 -0.94 10.59
C PRO A 81 -4.57 -0.68 11.75
N ASN A 82 -4.48 -1.59 12.72
CA ASN A 82 -3.58 -1.57 13.87
C ASN A 82 -2.52 -2.68 13.76
N ASP A 83 -2.03 -2.93 12.55
CA ASP A 83 -0.99 -3.92 12.28
C ASP A 83 0.26 -3.63 13.13
N GLN A 84 0.58 -4.54 14.05
CA GLN A 84 1.70 -4.39 14.99
C GLN A 84 3.07 -4.44 14.28
N THR A 85 3.11 -4.93 13.04
CA THR A 85 4.34 -4.89 12.23
C THR A 85 4.64 -3.49 11.70
N ILE A 86 3.65 -2.58 11.66
CA ILE A 86 3.75 -1.18 11.25
C ILE A 86 3.23 -0.26 12.37
N PRO A 87 3.99 -0.14 13.48
CA PRO A 87 3.53 0.55 14.69
C PRO A 87 3.40 2.07 14.52
N ARG A 88 4.08 2.68 13.54
CA ARG A 88 4.02 4.12 13.27
C ARG A 88 3.30 4.38 11.96
N VAL A 89 1.98 4.55 12.03
CA VAL A 89 1.13 4.77 10.85
C VAL A 89 1.30 6.19 10.30
N VAL A 90 1.51 6.30 8.99
CA VAL A 90 1.52 7.56 8.22
C VAL A 90 0.16 7.80 7.56
N CYS A 91 -0.40 6.78 6.90
CA CYS A 91 -1.73 6.84 6.28
C CYS A 91 -2.36 5.44 6.24
N ARG A 92 -3.67 5.33 6.39
CA ARG A 92 -4.38 4.04 6.30
C ARG A 92 -5.81 4.20 5.82
N LEU A 93 -6.36 3.14 5.24
CA LEU A 93 -7.78 3.06 4.91
C LEU A 93 -8.62 3.27 6.16
N GLY A 94 -9.65 4.12 6.04
CA GLY A 94 -10.60 4.40 7.11
C GLY A 94 -10.25 5.58 8.01
N LEU A 95 -9.08 6.23 7.85
CA LEU A 95 -8.81 7.53 8.47
C LEU A 95 -9.22 8.65 7.49
N TYR A 96 -10.43 9.18 7.70
CA TYR A 96 -10.86 10.45 7.10
C TYR A 96 -10.30 11.58 7.95
N LEU A 97 -9.27 12.28 7.47
CA LEU A 97 -9.10 13.67 7.88
C LEU A 97 -10.04 14.48 6.98
N VAL A 98 -11.19 14.83 7.54
CA VAL A 98 -12.09 15.83 6.97
C VAL A 98 -11.32 17.15 7.01
N THR A 99 -10.97 17.70 5.85
CA THR A 99 -10.62 19.12 5.70
C THR A 99 -11.87 19.96 5.74
#